data_AF-A0A645HY48-F1
#
_entry.id   AF-A0A645HY48-F1
#
_cell.length_a   1.000
_cell.length_b   1.000
_cell.length_c   1.000
_cell.angle_alpha   90.00
_cell.angle_beta   90.00
_cell.angle_gamma   90.00
#
_symmetry.space_group_name_H-M   'P 1'
#
loop_
_entity.id
_entity.type
_entity.pdbx_description
1 polymer ?
#
loop_
_entity_poly.entity_id
_entity_poly.type
_entity_poly.pdbx_seq_one_letter_code
_entity_poly.pdbx_strand_id
1 'polypeptide(L)'
;MPTETVATASDEPEDDLFGEAVEFIRLDETASISKLQRRFRIGYNRAARLIDEMEARGIVGPADGSKPRKVNINENIYENDADLPYDSEV
;
A
#
# COMPACT_ATOMS: atom_id res chain seq x y z
N MET A 1 3.17 -22.55 38.42
CA MET A 1 3.32 -23.20 37.10
C MET A 1 2.21 -24.21 36.98
N PRO A 2 1.37 -24.27 35.93
CA PRO A 2 1.54 -23.90 34.51
C PRO A 2 0.57 -22.75 34.09
N THR A 3 0.60 -22.08 32.93
CA THR A 3 0.44 -22.56 31.54
C THR A 3 0.92 -21.48 30.56
N GLU A 4 1.42 -21.99 29.43
CA GLU A 4 1.77 -21.39 28.14
C GLU A 4 0.87 -20.26 27.59
N THR A 5 1.41 -19.55 26.57
CA THR A 5 0.74 -18.65 25.61
C THR A 5 0.60 -17.20 26.10
N VAL A 6 1.27 -16.20 25.49
CA VAL A 6 1.00 -15.71 24.13
C VAL A 6 2.29 -15.26 23.42
N ALA A 7 2.68 -15.98 22.37
CA ALA A 7 3.44 -15.41 21.28
C ALA A 7 2.45 -14.70 20.35
N THR A 8 2.30 -13.38 20.48
CA THR A 8 1.72 -12.58 19.39
C THR A 8 2.89 -12.08 18.56
N ALA A 9 3.37 -12.98 17.70
CA ALA A 9 4.08 -12.62 16.49
C ALA A 9 3.06 -11.89 15.58
N SER A 10 3.20 -10.57 15.52
CA SER A 10 2.53 -9.75 14.50
C SER A 10 3.54 -8.74 13.95
N ASP A 11 4.77 -9.20 13.79
CA ASP A 11 5.74 -8.62 12.87
C ASP A 11 5.63 -9.53 11.65
N GLU A 12 4.62 -9.30 10.80
CA GLU A 12 4.75 -9.76 9.41
C GLU A 12 6.10 -9.23 8.93
N PRO A 13 6.94 -10.04 8.28
CA PRO A 13 8.25 -9.58 7.84
C PRO A 13 8.00 -8.51 6.77
N GLU A 14 7.86 -7.28 7.23
CA GLU A 14 7.75 -6.11 6.38
C GLU A 14 9.05 -6.12 5.58
N ASP A 15 8.91 -6.34 4.29
CA ASP A 15 10.05 -6.52 3.41
C ASP A 15 10.96 -5.31 3.59
N ASP A 16 12.26 -5.51 3.83
CA ASP A 16 13.20 -4.39 4.05
C ASP A 16 13.15 -3.35 2.92
N LEU A 17 12.74 -3.79 1.71
CA LEU A 17 12.61 -2.96 0.52
C LEU A 17 11.25 -2.27 0.40
N PHE A 18 10.27 -2.56 1.27
CA PHE A 18 8.93 -2.00 1.22
C PHE A 18 8.96 -0.49 1.31
N GLY A 19 9.64 0.07 2.32
CA GLY A 19 9.73 1.51 2.52
C GLY A 19 10.36 2.22 1.32
N GLU A 20 11.49 1.71 0.81
CA GLU A 20 12.14 2.25 -0.38
C GLU A 20 11.27 2.13 -1.64
N ALA A 21 10.55 1.02 -1.78
CA ALA A 21 9.68 0.78 -2.91
C ALA A 21 8.49 1.74 -2.89
N VAL A 22 7.89 2.01 -1.72
CA VAL A 22 6.83 3.01 -1.53
C VAL A 22 7.31 4.39 -1.94
N GLU A 23 8.45 4.84 -1.43
CA GLU A 23 9.04 6.13 -1.78
C GLU A 23 9.28 6.23 -3.30
N PHE A 24 9.83 5.17 -3.90
CA PHE A 24 10.08 5.12 -5.32
C PHE A 24 8.81 5.20 -6.17
N ILE A 25 7.76 4.44 -5.84
CA ILE A 25 6.49 4.50 -6.58
C ILE A 25 5.75 5.81 -6.35
N ARG A 26 5.89 6.44 -5.16
CA ARG A 26 5.34 7.78 -4.89
C ARG A 26 5.97 8.83 -5.80
N LEU A 27 7.29 8.77 -5.97
CA LEU A 27 8.02 9.68 -6.86
C LEU A 27 7.70 9.44 -8.34
N ASP A 28 7.49 8.19 -8.74
CA ASP A 28 7.29 7.81 -10.12
C ASP A 28 5.79 7.85 -10.55
N GLU A 29 4.87 8.05 -9.60
CA GLU A 29 3.41 8.13 -9.76
C GLU A 29 2.74 6.88 -10.34
N THR A 30 3.54 5.87 -10.71
CA THR A 30 3.09 4.61 -11.32
C THR A 30 3.69 3.41 -10.61
N ALA A 31 2.85 2.44 -10.28
CA ALA A 31 3.25 1.21 -9.60
C ALA A 31 3.04 0.00 -10.52
N SER A 32 4.11 -0.76 -10.74
CA SER A 32 4.02 -2.04 -11.45
C SER A 32 5.10 -3.02 -10.98
N ILE A 33 4.73 -4.30 -10.92
CA ILE A 33 5.60 -5.39 -10.49
C ILE A 33 6.92 -5.36 -11.26
N SER A 34 6.88 -5.26 -12.59
CA SER A 34 8.07 -5.22 -13.43
C SER A 34 8.98 -4.03 -13.17
N LYS A 35 8.45 -2.90 -12.70
CA LYS A 35 9.25 -1.72 -12.36
C LYS A 35 10.02 -1.94 -11.05
N LEU A 36 9.36 -2.50 -10.03
CA LEU A 36 10.02 -2.88 -8.77
C LEU A 36 11.09 -3.97 -8.99
N GLN A 37 10.79 -4.98 -9.81
CA GLN A 37 11.74 -6.04 -10.15
C GLN A 37 13.05 -5.49 -10.70
N ARG A 38 12.99 -4.50 -11.60
CA ARG A 38 14.19 -3.90 -12.21
C ARG A 38 14.92 -2.96 -11.27
N ARG A 39 14.17 -2.15 -10.51
CA ARG A 39 14.73 -1.12 -9.61
C ARG A 39 15.40 -1.70 -8.38
N PHE A 40 14.80 -2.74 -7.79
CA PHE A 40 15.26 -3.38 -6.56
C PHE A 40 15.91 -4.75 -6.80
N ARG A 41 15.97 -5.21 -8.06
CA ARG A 41 16.52 -6.52 -8.46
C ARG A 41 15.90 -7.69 -7.70
N ILE A 42 14.59 -7.63 -7.49
CA ILE A 42 13.82 -8.64 -6.78
C ILE A 42 13.03 -9.56 -7.74
N GLY A 43 12.71 -10.76 -7.26
CA GLY A 43 11.86 -11.72 -7.98
C GLY A 43 10.39 -11.27 -8.07
N TYR A 44 9.64 -11.89 -8.99
CA TYR A 44 8.23 -11.56 -9.25
C TYR A 44 7.37 -11.67 -7.99
N ASN A 45 7.46 -12.78 -7.25
CA ASN A 45 6.65 -13.00 -6.04
C ASN A 45 6.88 -11.94 -4.97
N ARG A 46 8.12 -11.46 -4.82
CA ARG A 46 8.48 -10.41 -3.85
C ARG A 46 7.90 -9.07 -4.29
N ALA A 47 8.06 -8.71 -5.56
CA ALA A 47 7.47 -7.49 -6.11
C ALA A 47 5.93 -7.50 -6.11
N ALA A 48 5.30 -8.65 -6.32
CA ALA A 48 3.84 -8.79 -6.22
C ALA A 48 3.35 -8.53 -4.79
N ARG A 49 3.97 -9.16 -3.78
CA ARG A 49 3.64 -8.91 -2.37
C ARG A 49 3.78 -7.45 -1.97
N LEU A 50 4.88 -6.81 -2.36
CA LEU A 50 5.09 -5.38 -2.12
C LEU A 50 3.95 -4.53 -2.68
N ILE A 51 3.53 -4.81 -3.92
CA ILE A 51 2.43 -4.09 -4.57
C ILE A 51 1.08 -4.36 -3.87
N ASP A 52 0.82 -5.60 -3.49
CA ASP A 52 -0.42 -5.99 -2.81
C ASP A 52 -0.50 -5.37 -1.40
N GLU A 53 0.62 -5.30 -0.67
CA GLU A 53 0.72 -4.59 0.62
C GLU A 53 0.52 -3.08 0.46
N MET A 54 1.07 -2.48 -0.60
CA MET A 54 0.84 -1.07 -0.92
C MET A 54 -0.61 -0.79 -1.27
N GLU A 55 -1.29 -1.71 -1.94
CA GLU A 55 -2.73 -1.63 -2.22
C GLU A 55 -3.55 -1.77 -0.93
N ALA A 56 -3.22 -2.73 -0.07
CA ALA A 56 -3.88 -2.91 1.24
C ALA A 56 -3.75 -1.67 2.13
N ARG A 57 -2.64 -0.93 2.02
CA ARG A 57 -2.39 0.32 2.73
C ARG A 57 -2.95 1.56 2.02
N GLY A 58 -3.58 1.40 0.86
CA GLY A 58 -4.19 2.50 0.08
C GLY A 58 -3.19 3.38 -0.69
N ILE A 59 -1.91 3.01 -0.71
CA ILE A 59 -0.83 3.73 -1.41
C ILE A 59 -0.95 3.52 -2.93
N VAL A 60 -1.36 2.33 -3.35
CA VAL A 60 -1.55 1.97 -4.76
C VAL A 60 -3.04 1.70 -5.00
N GLY A 61 -3.58 2.31 -6.06
CA GLY A 61 -4.95 2.09 -6.49
C GLY A 61 -5.18 0.68 -7.06
N PRO A 62 -6.46 0.30 -7.26
CA PRO A 62 -6.82 -1.03 -7.73
C PRO A 62 -6.18 -1.34 -9.08
N ALA A 63 -5.86 -2.62 -9.28
CA ALA A 63 -5.30 -3.10 -10.54
C ALA A 63 -6.32 -2.99 -11.68
N ASP A 64 -6.16 -1.97 -12.52
CA ASP A 64 -7.02 -1.75 -13.69
C ASP A 64 -6.52 -2.58 -14.89
N GLY A 65 -6.53 -3.91 -14.72
CA GLY A 65 -6.32 -4.98 -15.72
C GLY A 65 -5.14 -4.85 -16.70
N SER A 66 -5.19 -3.87 -17.60
CA SER A 66 -4.20 -3.62 -18.66
C SER A 66 -3.32 -2.39 -18.43
N LYS A 67 -3.58 -1.58 -17.38
CA LYS A 67 -2.82 -0.35 -17.11
C LYS A 67 -1.95 -0.49 -15.86
N PRO A 68 -0.77 0.16 -15.83
CA PRO A 68 0.03 0.25 -14.61
C PRO A 68 -0.82 0.87 -13.50
N ARG A 69 -0.70 0.33 -12.29
CA ARG A 69 -1.51 0.78 -11.14
C ARG A 69 -1.17 2.23 -10.86
N LYS A 70 -2.20 3.07 -10.69
CA LYS A 70 -2.00 4.46 -10.29
C LYS A 70 -1.61 4.51 -8.82
N VAL A 71 -0.64 5.35 -8.48
CA VAL A 71 -0.24 5.57 -7.10
C VAL A 71 -1.09 6.69 -6.55
N ASN A 72 -1.76 6.43 -5.42
CA ASN A 72 -2.48 7.44 -4.69
C ASN A 72 -1.45 8.23 -3.88
N ILE A 73 -0.75 9.14 -4.56
CA ILE A 73 0.18 10.10 -3.96
C ILE A 73 -0.54 11.19 -3.14
N ASN A 74 -1.87 11.17 -3.17
CA ASN A 74 -2.68 12.17 -2.52
C ASN A 74 -2.60 11.97 -1.01
N GLU A 75 -1.91 12.89 -0.35
CA GLU A 75 -2.11 13.29 1.04
C GLU A 75 -3.54 13.83 1.28
N ASN A 76 -4.56 13.19 0.71
CA ASN A 76 -5.94 13.60 0.86
C ASN A 76 -6.80 12.42 1.26
N ILE A 77 -6.51 11.91 2.46
CA ILE A 77 -7.43 11.06 3.23
C ILE A 77 -8.59 11.92 3.79
N TYR A 78 -8.63 13.24 3.51
CA TYR A 78 -9.65 14.19 4.00
C TYR A 78 -10.66 14.65 2.93
N GLU A 79 -10.85 13.93 1.83
CA GLU A 79 -11.87 14.29 0.83
C GLU A 79 -13.10 13.37 0.81
N ASN A 80 -13.18 12.34 1.67
CA ASN A 80 -14.25 11.34 1.58
C ASN A 80 -15.31 11.30 2.70
N ASP A 81 -15.29 12.18 3.71
CA ASP A 81 -16.28 12.10 4.80
C ASP A 81 -16.81 13.45 5.32
N ALA A 82 -17.02 14.46 4.46
CA ALA A 82 -17.57 15.75 4.93
C ALA A 82 -18.65 16.41 4.07
N ASP A 83 -19.27 15.71 3.11
CA ASP A 83 -20.52 16.16 2.50
C ASP A 83 -21.71 15.45 3.17
N LEU A 84 -21.78 15.56 4.50
CA LEU A 84 -23.02 15.34 5.24
C LEU A 84 -23.79 16.66 5.21
N PRO A 85 -25.01 16.71 4.64
CA PRO A 85 -25.86 17.88 4.80
C PRO A 85 -26.33 17.91 6.26
N TYR A 86 -25.66 18.71 7.07
CA TYR A 86 -26.15 19.23 8.35
C TYR A 86 -25.93 20.74 8.26
N ASP A 87 -26.96 21.52 7.95
CA ASP A 87 -27.87 21.93 9.00
C ASP A 87 -29.34 21.93 8.58
N SER A 88 -30.15 21.32 9.44
CA SER A 88 -31.55 21.62 9.60
C SER A 88 -31.69 22.85 10.51
N GLU A 89 -31.72 24.06 9.96
CA GLU A 89 -32.31 25.27 10.60
C GLU A 89 -32.22 26.47 9.63
N VAL A 90 -33.32 26.83 8.97
CA VAL A 90 -34.20 28.00 9.27
C VAL A 90 -35.50 27.91 8.46
#